data_AF-A0AAV0YPT5-F1
#
_entry.id   AF-A0AAV0YPT5-F1
#
_cell.length_a   1.000
_cell.length_b   1.000
_cell.length_c   1.000
_cell.angle_alpha   90.00
_cell.angle_beta   90.00
_cell.angle_gamma   90.00
#
_symmetry.space_group_name_H-M   'P 1'
#
loop_
_entity.id
_entity.type
_entity.pdbx_description
1 polymer ?
#
loop_
_entity_poly.entity_id
_entity_poly.type
_entity_poly.pdbx_seq_one_letter_code
_entity_poly.pdbx_strand_id
1 'polypeptide(L)'
;MQGKQELSTGIYDAENSKKELSHAIILHEYPLSIVDHIGFIRYSTSLRPIFQVPCRNTIKKETLKVYNMERSSTLKLLENLEGRVAITFDLWTSSNKKKGIYGCHFSLH
;
A
#
# COMPACT_ATOMS: atom_id res chain seq x y z
N MET A 1 -11.17 -27.87 -20.10
CA MET A 1 -9.78 -27.84 -20.60
C MET A 1 -8.94 -27.14 -19.55
N GLN A 2 -8.19 -27.90 -18.77
CA GLN A 2 -7.45 -27.40 -17.62
C GLN A 2 -6.05 -27.03 -18.10
N GLY A 3 -5.80 -25.72 -18.25
CA GLY A 3 -4.49 -25.20 -18.59
C GLY A 3 -3.53 -25.43 -17.43
N LYS A 4 -2.70 -26.46 -17.53
CA LYS A 4 -1.56 -26.66 -16.64
C LYS A 4 -0.51 -25.63 -17.02
N GLN A 5 -0.49 -24.48 -16.33
CA GLN A 5 0.63 -23.56 -16.41
C GLN A 5 1.75 -24.12 -15.52
N GLU A 6 2.86 -24.52 -16.14
CA GLU A 6 4.12 -24.76 -15.44
C GLU A 6 4.59 -23.44 -14.84
N LEU A 7 4.37 -23.28 -13.54
CA LEU A 7 5.01 -22.24 -12.75
C LEU A 7 6.48 -22.65 -12.60
N SER A 8 7.38 -21.88 -13.20
CA SER A 8 8.80 -21.99 -12.90
C SER A 8 8.96 -21.91 -11.39
N THR A 9 9.63 -22.89 -10.80
CA THR A 9 9.76 -23.04 -9.34
C THR A 9 10.72 -21.98 -8.79
N GLY A 10 10.28 -20.73 -8.77
CA GLY A 10 10.89 -19.70 -7.95
C GLY A 10 10.62 -20.02 -6.48
N ILE A 11 11.66 -19.96 -5.66
CA ILE A 11 11.55 -20.07 -4.20
C ILE A 11 10.52 -19.03 -3.74
N TYR A 12 9.54 -19.46 -2.95
CA TYR A 12 8.52 -18.56 -2.43
C TYR A 12 9.14 -17.55 -1.46
N ASP A 13 8.97 -16.27 -1.76
CA ASP A 13 9.34 -15.16 -0.89
C ASP A 13 8.10 -14.58 -0.19
N ALA A 14 7.98 -14.87 1.10
CA ALA A 14 6.91 -14.38 1.95
C ALA A 14 7.02 -12.87 2.22
N GLU A 15 8.23 -12.33 2.29
CA GLU A 15 8.46 -10.91 2.50
C GLU A 15 8.01 -10.11 1.27
N ASN A 16 8.38 -10.58 0.07
CA ASN A 16 7.94 -9.96 -1.16
C ASN A 16 6.41 -9.98 -1.29
N SER A 17 5.75 -11.09 -0.94
CA SER A 17 4.29 -11.20 -1.00
C SER A 17 3.58 -10.23 -0.06
N LYS A 18 4.11 -10.00 1.15
CA LYS A 18 3.60 -8.99 2.08
C LYS A 18 3.79 -7.57 1.55
N LYS A 19 4.96 -7.30 0.95
CA LYS A 19 5.26 -6.00 0.34
C LYS A 19 4.29 -5.68 -0.80
N GLU A 20 4.06 -6.62 -1.71
CA GLU A 20 3.09 -6.46 -2.81
C GLU A 20 1.66 -6.24 -2.30
N LEU A 21 1.26 -6.96 -1.23
CA LEU A 21 -0.03 -6.72 -0.59
C LEU A 21 -0.13 -5.31 -0.01
N SER A 22 0.93 -4.80 0.62
CA SER A 22 0.99 -3.42 1.11
C SER A 22 0.88 -2.40 -0.02
N HIS A 23 1.53 -2.63 -1.16
CA HIS A 23 1.38 -1.78 -2.35
C HIS A 23 -0.05 -1.79 -2.88
N ALA A 24 -0.70 -2.95 -2.97
CA ALA A 24 -2.10 -3.05 -3.41
C ALA A 24 -3.05 -2.28 -2.49
N ILE A 25 -2.83 -2.35 -1.17
CA ILE A 25 -3.61 -1.60 -0.18
C ILE A 25 -3.46 -0.09 -0.38
N ILE A 26 -2.23 0.40 -0.59
CA ILE A 26 -1.97 1.83 -0.81
C ILE A 26 -2.60 2.29 -2.13
N LEU A 27 -2.35 1.54 -3.21
CA LEU A 27 -2.76 1.90 -4.57
C LEU A 27 -4.29 2.00 -4.73
N HIS A 28 -5.02 1.12 -4.06
CA HIS A 28 -6.48 1.05 -4.17
C HIS A 28 -7.21 1.56 -2.92
N GLU A 29 -6.48 2.19 -1.99
CA GLU A 29 -7.01 2.70 -0.73
C GLU A 29 -7.84 1.68 0.05
N TYR A 30 -7.45 0.40 -0.01
CA TYR A 30 -8.20 -0.65 0.66
C TYR A 30 -8.16 -0.47 2.17
N PRO A 31 -9.27 -0.75 2.88
CA PRO A 31 -9.23 -0.79 4.33
C PRO A 31 -8.30 -1.92 4.78
N LEU A 32 -7.53 -1.68 5.84
CA LEU A 32 -6.63 -2.69 6.40
C LEU A 32 -7.36 -3.97 6.84
N SER A 33 -8.69 -3.93 7.01
CA SER A 33 -9.52 -5.10 7.31
C SER A 33 -9.63 -6.10 6.15
N ILE A 34 -9.18 -5.75 4.94
CA ILE A 34 -9.23 -6.66 3.78
C ILE A 34 -8.55 -8.01 4.07
N VAL A 35 -7.49 -8.01 4.89
CA VAL A 35 -6.76 -9.22 5.28
C VAL A 35 -7.57 -10.16 6.18
N ASP A 36 -8.63 -9.65 6.81
CA ASP A 36 -9.54 -10.43 7.66
C ASP A 36 -10.77 -10.93 6.89
N HIS A 37 -10.96 -10.48 5.65
CA HIS A 37 -12.13 -10.88 4.85
C HIS A 37 -11.98 -12.34 4.41
N ILE A 38 -12.96 -13.17 4.78
CA ILE A 38 -12.96 -14.62 4.47
C ILE A 38 -12.77 -14.89 2.97
N GLY A 39 -13.41 -14.07 2.11
CA GLY A 39 -13.25 -14.19 0.66
C GLY A 39 -11.81 -13.95 0.19
N PHE A 40 -11.14 -12.96 0.77
CA PHE A 40 -9.74 -12.65 0.47
C PHE A 40 -8.82 -13.77 0.96
N ILE A 41 -9.04 -14.26 2.18
CA ILE A 41 -8.26 -15.38 2.74
C ILE A 41 -8.39 -16.63 1.85
N ARG A 42 -9.62 -17.02 1.49
CA ARG A 42 -9.87 -18.18 0.62
C ARG A 42 -9.22 -18.00 -0.75
N TYR A 43 -9.31 -16.81 -1.32
CA TYR A 43 -8.66 -16.47 -2.59
C TYR A 43 -7.14 -16.64 -2.50
N SER A 44 -6.49 -16.00 -1.52
CA SER A 44 -5.03 -16.08 -1.34
C SER A 44 -4.54 -17.51 -1.07
N THR A 45 -5.25 -18.27 -0.23
CA THR A 45 -4.93 -19.68 0.04
C THR A 45 -5.08 -20.54 -1.22
N SER A 46 -6.08 -20.28 -2.07
CA SER A 46 -6.27 -21.00 -3.33
C SER A 46 -5.15 -20.74 -4.35
N LEU A 47 -4.58 -19.52 -4.34
CA LEU A 47 -3.45 -19.15 -5.18
C LEU A 47 -2.15 -19.79 -4.70
N ARG A 48 -1.91 -19.75 -3.38
CA ARG A 48 -0.70 -20.28 -2.78
C ARG A 48 -0.96 -20.77 -1.34
N PRO A 49 -1.08 -22.09 -1.12
CA PRO A 49 -1.41 -22.64 0.21
C PRO A 49 -0.39 -22.32 1.31
N ILE A 50 0.87 -22.10 0.94
CA ILE A 50 1.96 -21.78 1.87
C ILE A 50 1.92 -20.30 2.29
N PHE A 51 1.25 -19.43 1.53
CA PHE A 51 1.09 -18.03 1.89
C PHE A 51 0.09 -17.91 3.05
N GLN A 52 0.58 -17.43 4.19
CA GLN A 52 -0.27 -17.04 5.31
C GLN A 52 -0.59 -15.56 5.19
N VAL A 53 -1.88 -15.25 5.07
CA VAL A 53 -2.36 -13.88 5.04
C VAL A 53 -1.96 -13.19 6.34
N PRO A 54 -1.19 -12.08 6.29
CA PRO A 54 -0.72 -11.41 7.49
C PRO A 54 -1.88 -10.78 8.25
N CYS A 55 -1.79 -10.75 9.58
CA CYS A 55 -2.78 -10.04 10.39
C CYS A 55 -2.72 -8.52 10.15
N ARG A 56 -3.81 -7.83 10.52
CA ARG A 56 -3.96 -6.38 10.37
C ARG A 56 -2.78 -5.56 10.91
N ASN A 57 -2.19 -5.99 12.03
CA ASN A 57 -1.05 -5.28 12.64
C ASN A 57 0.23 -5.43 11.81
N THR A 58 0.46 -6.61 11.25
CA THR A 58 1.62 -6.87 10.40
C THR A 58 1.51 -6.09 9.10
N ILE A 59 0.35 -6.13 8.43
CA ILE A 59 0.18 -5.40 7.18
C ILE A 59 0.22 -3.88 7.40
N LYS A 60 -0.30 -3.38 8.53
CA LYS A 60 -0.16 -1.97 8.91
C LYS A 60 1.30 -1.55 9.02
N LYS A 61 2.13 -2.36 9.67
CA LYS A 61 3.57 -2.07 9.81
C LYS A 61 4.26 -2.07 8.44
N GLU A 62 3.95 -3.04 7.59
CA GLU A 62 4.55 -3.14 6.26
C GLU A 62 4.11 -1.98 5.34
N THR A 63 2.83 -1.61 5.36
CA THR A 63 2.30 -0.44 4.65
C THR A 63 2.97 0.86 5.13
N LEU A 64 3.17 1.02 6.44
CA LEU A 64 3.87 2.19 6.97
C LEU A 64 5.35 2.21 6.56
N LYS A 65 5.99 1.06 6.47
CA LYS A 65 7.37 0.92 5.97
C LYS A 65 7.46 1.36 4.51
N VAL A 66 6.56 0.90 3.65
CA VAL A 66 6.46 1.35 2.24
C VAL A 66 6.29 2.87 2.18
N TYR A 67 5.33 3.42 2.93
CA TYR A 67 5.13 4.87 3.00
C TYR A 67 6.39 5.65 3.42
N ASN A 68 7.09 5.19 4.46
CA ASN A 68 8.29 5.87 4.94
C ASN A 68 9.44 5.81 3.93
N MET A 69 9.57 4.70 3.19
CA MET A 69 10.56 4.58 2.12
C MET A 69 10.25 5.57 1.00
N GLU A 70 9.02 5.58 0.50
CA GLU A 70 8.60 6.53 -0.55
C GLU A 70 8.77 7.98 -0.09
N ARG A 71 8.32 8.31 1.13
CA ARG A 71 8.48 9.65 1.71
C ARG A 71 9.96 10.07 1.76
N SER A 72 10.84 9.18 2.22
CA SER A 72 12.28 9.47 2.29
C SER A 72 12.87 9.72 0.89
N SER A 73 12.49 8.91 -0.09
CA SER A 73 12.89 9.09 -1.49
C SER A 73 12.38 10.40 -2.08
N THR A 74 11.11 10.75 -1.84
CA THR A 74 10.54 12.04 -2.28
C THR A 74 11.25 13.22 -1.65
N LEU A 75 11.53 13.18 -0.34
CA LEU A 75 12.25 14.25 0.35
C LEU A 75 13.65 14.44 -0.23
N LYS A 76 14.40 13.37 -0.46
CA LYS A 76 15.72 13.44 -1.11
C LYS A 76 15.64 14.02 -2.51
N LEU A 77 14.60 13.68 -3.27
CA LEU A 77 14.39 14.26 -4.60
C LEU A 77 14.18 15.78 -4.48
N LEU A 78 13.33 16.22 -3.55
CA LEU A 78 13.06 17.64 -3.31
C LEU A 78 14.31 18.41 -2.83
N GLU A 79 15.15 17.81 -2.00
CA GLU A 79 16.42 18.40 -1.54
C GLU A 79 17.41 18.64 -2.69
N ASN A 80 17.39 17.79 -3.72
CA ASN A 80 18.28 17.89 -4.88
C ASN A 80 17.75 18.81 -5.98
N LEU A 81 16.55 19.40 -5.84
CA LEU A 81 16.01 20.31 -6.85
C LEU A 81 16.68 21.68 -6.75
N GLU A 82 17.32 22.10 -7.84
CA GLU A 82 17.80 23.46 -8.01
C GLU A 82 16.61 24.37 -8.37
N GLY A 83 15.89 24.86 -7.37
CA GLY A 83 14.71 25.72 -7.59
C GLY A 83 13.87 25.97 -6.34
N ARG A 84 12.73 26.66 -6.50
CA ARG A 84 11.73 26.84 -5.45
C ARG A 84 10.52 25.95 -5.75
N VAL A 85 10.16 25.09 -4.80
CA VAL A 85 8.96 24.24 -4.87
C VAL A 85 7.89 24.84 -3.97
N ALA A 86 6.71 25.13 -4.52
CA ALA A 86 5.52 25.50 -3.75
C ALA A 86 4.63 24.26 -3.59
N ILE A 87 4.23 23.95 -2.35
CA ILE A 87 3.31 22.84 -2.05
C ILE A 87 2.04 23.42 -1.44
N THR A 88 0.92 23.25 -2.13
CA THR A 88 -0.39 23.72 -1.68
C THR A 88 -1.23 22.53 -1.24
N PHE A 89 -1.65 22.50 0.02
CA PHE A 89 -2.59 21.52 0.55
C PHE A 89 -3.91 22.21 0.84
N ASP A 90 -5.02 21.66 0.35
CA ASP A 90 -6.35 22.16 0.67
C ASP A 90 -6.84 21.48 1.97
N LEU A 91 -7.31 22.28 2.93
CA LEU A 91 -7.79 21.81 4.21
C LEU A 91 -9.23 22.28 4.41
N TRP A 92 -10.18 21.36 4.25
CA TRP A 92 -11.56 21.60 4.63
C TRP A 92 -11.91 20.92 5.96
N THR A 93 -12.68 21.62 6.79
CA THR A 93 -13.20 21.08 8.05
C THR A 93 -14.62 20.54 7.85
N SER A 94 -14.83 19.27 8.17
CA SER A 94 -16.17 18.67 8.24
C SER A 94 -16.83 19.04 9.57
N SER A 95 -18.09 19.46 9.54
CA SER A 95 -18.87 19.83 10.72
C SER A 95 -19.19 18.66 11.65
N ASN A 96 -19.01 17.41 11.19
CA ASN A 96 -19.26 16.22 12.00
C ASN A 96 -17.96 15.57 12.50
N LYS A 97 -17.61 15.95 13.75
CA LYS A 97 -16.68 15.28 14.69
C LYS A 97 -15.19 15.21 14.27
N LYS A 98 -14.42 16.18 14.77
CA LYS A 98 -13.01 16.11 15.25
C LYS A 98 -11.92 15.49 14.35
N LYS A 99 -12.11 15.30 13.04
CA LYS A 99 -11.02 14.93 12.11
C LYS A 99 -11.21 15.64 10.77
N GLY A 100 -10.31 16.55 10.42
CA GLY A 100 -10.25 17.15 9.08
C GLY A 100 -9.96 16.06 8.06
N ILE A 101 -10.64 16.13 6.91
CA ILE A 101 -10.34 15.28 5.75
C ILE A 101 -9.24 16.00 4.97
N TYR A 102 -8.13 15.32 4.71
CA TYR A 102 -7.00 15.88 3.96
C TYR A 102 -7.18 15.52 2.49
N GLY A 103 -7.33 16.52 1.62
CA GLY A 103 -7.25 16.35 0.17
C GLY A 103 -6.03 17.06 -0.38
N CYS A 104 -5.30 16.41 -1.28
CA CYS A 104 -4.16 17.00 -1.98
C CYS A 104 -4.48 17.13 -3.47
N HIS A 105 -4.40 18.36 -4.00
CA HIS A 105 -4.42 18.63 -5.44
C HIS A 105 -3.02 19.14 -5.81
N PHE A 106 -2.31 18.45 -6.71
CA PHE A 106 -0.99 18.86 -7.16
C PHE A 106 -1.11 19.77 -8.39
N SER A 107 -0.58 20.99 -8.30
CA SER A 107 -0.32 21.84 -9.46
C SER A 107 1.14 22.28 -9.42
N LEU A 108 1.92 21.88 -10.43
CA LEU A 108 3.26 22.41 -10.67
C LEU A 108 3.12 23.77 -11.41
N HIS A 109 3.90 24.76 -11.01
CA HIS A 109 4.24 25.95 -11.80
C HIS A 109 5.75 26.03 -11.92
#